data_AF-A0A941PJ80-F1
#
_entry.id   AF-A0A941PJ80-F1
#
_cell.length_a   1.000
_cell.length_b   1.000
_cell.length_c   1.000
_cell.angle_alpha   90.00
_cell.angle_beta   90.00
_cell.angle_gamma   90.00
#
_symmetry.space_group_name_H-M   'P 1'
#
loop_
_entity.id
_entity.type
_entity.pdbx_description
1 polymer ?
#
loop_
_entity_poly.entity_id
_entity_poly.type
_entity_poly.pdbx_seq_one_letter_code
_entity_poly.pdbx_strand_id
1 'polypeptide(L)' 'MKTETVSGNRGLLQAEGLIFETGHATGTGVDLPEPKGGADKFGGLGRKASLDLPGLSEPETMRHYVRLSQKNYA' A
#
# COMPACT_ATOMS: atom_id res chain seq x y z
N MET A 1 22.22 -12.51 22.29
CA MET A 1 21.47 -11.33 22.77
C MET A 1 21.06 -10.51 21.56
N LYS A 2 19.77 -10.42 21.23
CA LYS A 2 19.30 -9.64 20.08
C LYS A 2 19.28 -8.18 20.52
N THR A 3 20.18 -7.35 19.98
CA THR A 3 20.15 -5.92 20.22
C THR A 3 18.95 -5.33 19.47
N GLU A 4 18.04 -4.67 20.19
CA GLU A 4 16.90 -3.98 19.60
C GLU A 4 17.32 -2.57 19.22
N THR A 5 17.02 -2.18 17.98
CA THR A 5 17.23 -0.82 17.49
C THR A 5 15.92 -0.06 17.63
N VAL A 6 16.01 1.23 17.95
CA VAL A 6 14.81 2.09 18.11
C VAL A 6 13.97 2.15 16.82
N SER A 7 14.61 2.01 15.66
CA SER A 7 13.93 1.98 14.35
C SER A 7 13.52 0.58 13.88
N GLY A 8 13.90 -0.48 14.58
CA GLY A 8 13.71 -1.87 14.13
C GLY A 8 14.62 -2.33 12.97
N ASN A 9 15.43 -1.44 12.38
CA ASN A 9 16.38 -1.77 11.30
C ASN A 9 17.52 -2.67 11.80
N ARG A 10 17.98 -3.61 10.97
CA ARG A 10 19.12 -4.51 11.25
C ARG A 10 20.05 -4.63 10.04
N GLY A 11 21.06 -3.76 9.97
CA GLY A 11 21.98 -3.72 8.83
C GLY A 11 21.24 -3.40 7.53
N LEU A 12 21.34 -4.30 6.54
CA LEU A 12 20.61 -4.16 5.27
C LEU A 12 19.11 -4.54 5.37
N LEU A 13 18.70 -5.17 6.48
CA LEU A 13 17.29 -5.49 6.73
C LEU A 13 16.57 -4.26 7.30
N GLN A 14 15.86 -3.56 6.41
CA GLN A 14 15.02 -2.43 6.79
C GLN A 14 13.74 -2.91 7.47
N ALA A 15 13.35 -2.23 8.55
CA ALA A 15 12.03 -2.34 9.13
C ALA A 15 11.01 -1.90 8.08
N GLU A 16 10.00 -2.74 7.88
CA GLU A 16 8.91 -2.46 6.93
C GLU A 16 7.63 -2.69 7.71
N GLY A 17 6.87 -1.62 7.90
CA GLY A 17 5.57 -1.63 8.57
C GLY A 17 4.47 -2.18 7.67
N LEU A 18 3.22 -2.04 8.10
CA LEU A 18 2.08 -2.39 7.25
C LEU A 18 1.93 -1.36 6.13
N ILE A 19 1.40 -1.79 4.97
CA ILE A 19 1.14 -0.89 3.84
C ILE A 19 0.23 0.30 4.20
N PHE A 20 -0.63 0.10 5.21
CA PHE A 20 -1.55 1.11 5.76
C PHE A 20 -0.85 2.21 6.59
N GLU A 21 0.38 1.97 7.06
CA GLU A 21 1.12 2.91 7.92
C GLU A 21 1.98 3.90 7.12
N THR A 22 2.24 3.60 5.84
CA THR A 22 3.19 4.34 5.00
C THR A 22 2.51 5.18 3.92
N GLY A 23 1.31 4.79 3.48
CA GLY A 23 0.60 5.51 2.41
C GLY A 23 -0.16 6.75 2.88
N HIS A 24 -0.62 7.54 1.92
CA HIS A 24 -1.41 8.75 2.14
C HIS A 24 -2.78 8.65 1.49
N ALA A 25 -3.80 9.31 2.04
CA ALA A 25 -5.19 9.17 1.58
C ALA A 25 -5.45 9.63 0.13
N THR A 26 -4.52 10.35 -0.50
CA THR A 26 -4.74 11.07 -1.76
C THR A 26 -3.80 10.68 -2.91
N GLY A 27 -3.01 9.61 -2.75
CA GLY A 27 -2.05 9.15 -3.78
C GLY A 27 -2.62 8.07 -4.71
N THR A 28 -2.18 8.06 -5.97
CA THR A 28 -2.35 6.92 -6.88
C THR A 28 -1.00 6.53 -7.46
N GLY A 29 -0.78 5.23 -7.61
CA GLY A 29 0.45 4.68 -8.18
C GLY A 29 0.33 4.39 -9.67
N VAL A 30 -0.84 4.66 -10.25
CA VAL A 30 -1.14 4.35 -11.65
C VAL A 30 -1.87 5.50 -12.31
N ASP A 31 -1.52 5.75 -13.56
CA ASP A 31 -2.19 6.71 -14.44
C ASP A 31 -3.26 5.99 -15.26
N LEU A 32 -4.38 5.69 -14.60
CA LEU A 32 -5.55 5.14 -15.29
C LEU A 32 -6.38 6.27 -15.90
N PRO A 33 -6.93 6.10 -17.12
CA PRO A 33 -7.83 7.09 -17.70
C PRO A 33 -9.10 7.20 -16.87
N GLU A 34 -9.70 8.39 -16.85
CA GLU A 34 -10.98 8.60 -16.16
C GLU A 34 -12.06 7.63 -16.68
N PRO A 35 -12.90 7.08 -15.80
CA PRO A 35 -13.97 6.17 -16.21
C PRO A 35 -14.95 6.90 -17.13
N LYS A 36 -15.22 6.33 -18.31
CA LYS A 36 -16.08 6.92 -19.35
C LYS A 36 -17.58 7.03 -18.99
N GLY A 37 -17.95 6.73 -17.74
CA GLY A 37 -19.33 6.62 -17.30
C GLY A 37 -20.05 5.39 -17.88
N GLY A 38 -21.05 4.90 -17.17
CA GLY A 38 -21.90 3.78 -17.59
C GLY A 38 -23.11 3.65 -16.68
N ALA A 39 -24.16 2.98 -17.14
CA ALA A 39 -25.33 2.72 -16.31
C ALA A 39 -24.94 1.93 -15.05
N ASP A 40 -25.40 2.37 -13.89
CA ASP A 40 -25.19 1.69 -12.61
C ASP A 40 -25.85 0.29 -12.65
N LYS A 41 -25.01 -0.76 -12.54
CA LYS A 41 -25.45 -2.16 -12.53
C LYS A 41 -25.62 -2.73 -11.12
N PHE A 42 -25.40 -1.91 -10.08
CA PHE A 42 -25.46 -2.34 -8.68
C PHE A 42 -26.88 -2.33 -8.09
N GLY A 43 -27.89 -1.86 -8.83
CA GLY A 43 -29.30 -1.99 -8.41
C GLY A 43 -29.62 -1.32 -7.07
N GLY A 44 -28.97 -0.20 -6.75
CA GLY A 44 -29.12 0.52 -5.48
C GLY A 44 -28.18 0.07 -4.36
N LEU A 45 -27.29 -0.90 -4.62
CA LEU A 45 -26.24 -1.35 -3.69
C LEU A 45 -24.89 -0.64 -3.92
N GLY A 46 -24.96 0.61 -4.38
CA GLY A 46 -23.78 1.45 -4.55
C GLY A 46 -23.03 1.69 -3.23
N ARG A 47 -21.75 2.03 -3.34
CA ARG A 47 -20.90 2.30 -2.19
C ARG A 47 -21.40 3.52 -1.40
N LYS A 48 -21.51 3.39 -0.08
CA LYS A 48 -22.05 4.44 0.82
C LYS A 48 -20.98 5.35 1.45
N ALA A 49 -19.73 4.92 1.47
CA ALA A 49 -18.61 5.64 2.08
C ALA A 49 -17.35 5.47 1.23
N SER A 50 -16.41 6.41 1.32
CA SER A 50 -15.12 6.31 0.64
C SER A 50 -14.33 5.09 1.11
N LEU A 51 -13.45 4.59 0.24
CA LEU A 51 -12.51 3.52 0.60
C LEU A 51 -11.41 4.09 1.49
N ASP A 52 -11.17 3.45 2.63
CA ASP A 52 -10.03 3.73 3.51
C ASP A 52 -8.84 2.87 3.08
N LEU A 53 -8.27 3.22 1.92
CA LEU A 53 -7.11 2.52 1.36
C LEU A 53 -5.95 3.51 1.21
N PRO A 54 -4.71 3.07 1.51
CA PRO A 54 -3.54 3.90 1.37
C PRO A 54 -3.26 4.13 -0.12
N GLY A 55 -3.16 5.40 -0.49
CA GLY A 55 -2.59 5.81 -1.76
C GLY A 55 -1.07 5.75 -1.70
N LEU A 56 -0.48 5.09 -2.70
CA LEU A 56 0.96 4.93 -2.85
C LEU A 56 1.34 5.23 -4.29
N SER A 57 2.46 5.90 -4.50
CA SER A 57 3.09 5.96 -5.82
C SER A 57 3.62 4.58 -6.25
N GLU A 58 3.87 4.39 -7.55
CA GLU A 58 4.48 3.15 -8.06
C GLU A 58 5.82 2.82 -7.35
N PRO A 59 6.77 3.77 -7.20
CA PRO A 59 8.04 3.47 -6.55
C PRO A 59 7.90 3.10 -5.07
N GLU A 60 6.93 3.70 -4.36
CA GLU A 60 6.64 3.34 -2.97
C GLU A 60 6.08 1.93 -2.86
N THR A 61 5.12 1.61 -3.73
CA THR A 61 4.53 0.26 -3.83
C THR A 61 5.60 -0.79 -4.10
N MET A 62 6.48 -0.55 -5.08
CA MET A 62 7.58 -1.45 -5.42
C MET A 62 8.53 -1.65 -4.24
N ARG A 63 8.91 -0.57 -3.55
CA ARG A 63 9.83 -0.64 -2.40
C ARG A 63 9.25 -1.46 -1.25
N HIS A 64 7.96 -1.31 -0.97
CA HIS A 64 7.26 -2.06 0.07
C HIS A 64 7.30 -3.56 -0.20
N TYR A 65 6.87 -3.99 -1.39
CA TYR A 65 6.79 -5.41 -1.73
C TYR A 65 8.16 -6.07 -1.92
N VAL A 66 9.17 -5.35 -2.42
CA VAL A 66 10.55 -5.86 -2.50
C VAL A 66 11.15 -6.09 -1.12
N ARG A 67 10.89 -5.22 -0.14
CA ARG A 67 11.34 -5.45 1.24
C ARG A 67 10.59 -6.60 1.91
N LEU A 68 9.30 -6.76 1.60
CA LEU A 68 8.51 -7.87 2.13
C LEU A 68 8.98 -9.23 1.59
N SER A 69 9.34 -9.30 0.30
CA SER A 69 9.82 -10.55 -0.32
C SER A 69 11.13 -11.05 0.29
N GLN A 70 12.01 -10.16 0.73
CA GLN A 70 13.25 -10.52 1.45
C GLN A 70 12.97 -11.26 2.78
N LYS A 71 11.77 -11.12 3.35
CA LYS A 71 11.35 -11.78 4.60
C LYS A 71 10.63 -13.11 4.34
N ASN A 72 10.35 -13.44 3.07
CA ASN A 72 9.62 -14.65 2.69
C ASN A 72 10.61 -15.77 2.35
N TYR A 73 10.77 -16.73 3.27
CA TYR A 73 11.61 -17.92 3.08
C TYR A 73 10.72 -19.16 3.00
N ALA A 74 10.99 -20.04 2.03
CA ALA A 74 10.35 -21.35 1.86
C ALA A 74 11.31 -22.47 2.24
#